data_AF-A0A7C2UU15-F1
#
_entry.id   AF-A0A7C2UU15-F1
#
_cell.length_a   1.000
_cell.length_b   1.000
_cell.length_c   1.000
_cell.angle_alpha   90.00
_cell.angle_beta   90.00
_cell.angle_gamma   90.00
#
_symmetry.space_group_name_H-M   'P 1'
#
loop_
_entity.id
_entity.type
_entity.pdbx_description
1 polymer ?
#
loop_
_entity_poly.entity_id
_entity_poly.type
_entity_poly.pdbx_seq_one_letter_code
_entity_poly.pdbx_strand_id
1 'polypeptide(L)'
;MKKIGIIGAGVAGSYLHALLKSTGHESQLYDVTSSYFKACGEAITNSYSPKIPWKVIAEVHDFSFFVDGELIYSTSFRHPKWLIIDKSAWINSMREDAIVGQRPNLAEFGLVVDATGPYSGDREVVYAARALVRSEEAPHRVSLEFDSRLTGFYWIFPSANGMLNIGAGFMEVKDPLPLLRNYVKKQGGKIASILGAPITVGPVKVKAKRIREARGLVYPIAGEGIRPAALSAEIA
;
A
#
# COMPACT_ATOMS: atom_id res chain seq x y z
N MET A 1 28.32 -9.10 15.08
CA MET A 1 26.99 -9.67 14.77
C MET A 1 26.98 -10.08 13.30
N LYS A 2 26.29 -11.15 12.92
CA LYS A 2 26.19 -11.53 11.49
C LYS A 2 25.26 -10.56 10.76
N LYS A 3 25.61 -10.22 9.53
CA LYS A 3 24.87 -9.33 8.64
C LYS A 3 23.46 -9.84 8.33
N ILE A 4 22.48 -8.95 8.27
CA ILE A 4 21.08 -9.27 7.95
C ILE A 4 20.81 -8.90 6.48
N GLY A 5 20.33 -9.85 5.69
CA GLY A 5 19.87 -9.61 4.32
C GLY A 5 18.36 -9.34 4.29
N ILE A 6 17.90 -8.32 3.58
CA ILE A 6 16.48 -7.99 3.43
C ILE A 6 16.13 -7.96 1.95
N ILE A 7 15.15 -8.76 1.53
CA ILE A 7 14.73 -8.89 0.13
C ILE A 7 13.37 -8.20 -0.04
N GLY A 8 13.34 -7.10 -0.80
CA GLY A 8 12.15 -6.30 -1.09
C GLY A 8 12.13 -4.97 -0.30
N ALA A 9 12.36 -3.87 -0.98
CA ALA A 9 12.39 -2.50 -0.47
C ALA A 9 11.03 -1.77 -0.60
N GLY A 10 9.94 -2.49 -0.35
CA GLY A 10 8.66 -1.86 -0.03
C GLY A 10 8.64 -1.30 1.39
N VAL A 11 7.47 -0.84 1.87
CA VAL A 11 7.31 -0.31 3.25
C VAL A 11 8.02 -1.16 4.30
N ALA A 12 7.78 -2.48 4.34
CA ALA A 12 8.31 -3.32 5.41
C ALA A 12 9.83 -3.47 5.36
N GLY A 13 10.41 -3.76 4.18
CA GLY A 13 11.85 -3.99 4.06
C GLY A 13 12.65 -2.71 4.21
N SER A 14 12.24 -1.61 3.57
CA SER A 14 12.92 -0.32 3.75
C SER A 14 12.83 0.18 5.18
N TYR A 15 11.67 0.00 5.83
CA TYR A 15 11.52 0.43 7.21
C TYR A 15 12.32 -0.43 8.18
N LEU A 16 12.32 -1.76 8.02
CA LEU A 16 13.17 -2.66 8.81
C LEU A 16 14.65 -2.30 8.65
N HIS A 17 15.11 -2.08 7.41
CA HIS A 17 16.48 -1.67 7.12
C HIS A 17 16.86 -0.38 7.84
N ALA A 18 16.01 0.65 7.77
CA ALA A 18 16.24 1.91 8.44
C ALA A 18 16.23 1.80 9.98
N LEU A 19 15.36 0.95 10.55
CA LEU A 19 15.34 0.66 11.98
C LEU A 19 16.61 -0.07 12.45
N LEU A 20 17.06 -1.09 11.71
CA LEU A 20 18.28 -1.83 12.04
C LEU A 20 19.51 -0.91 11.99
N LYS A 21 19.59 -0.03 10.98
CA LYS A 21 20.68 0.96 10.89
C LYS A 21 20.65 1.93 12.06
N SER A 22 19.48 2.41 12.49
CA SER A 22 19.39 3.35 13.62
C SER A 22 19.77 2.74 14.96
N THR A 23 19.70 1.41 15.10
CA THR A 23 20.16 0.66 16.28
C THR A 23 21.56 0.05 16.13
N GLY A 24 22.30 0.40 15.08
CA GLY A 24 23.68 -0.04 14.86
C GLY A 24 23.83 -1.49 14.39
N HIS A 25 22.78 -2.08 13.82
CA HIS A 25 22.83 -3.41 13.22
C HIS A 25 23.21 -3.34 11.73
N GLU A 26 24.08 -4.25 11.30
CA GLU A 26 24.50 -4.34 9.90
C GLU A 26 23.42 -5.05 9.08
N SER A 27 22.87 -4.35 8.09
CA SER A 27 21.86 -4.87 7.17
C SER A 27 22.13 -4.46 5.72
N GLN A 28 21.70 -5.29 4.77
CA GLN A 28 21.70 -5.01 3.34
C GLN A 28 20.31 -5.21 2.77
N LEU A 29 19.82 -4.17 2.09
CA LEU A 29 18.51 -4.14 1.45
C LEU A 29 18.67 -4.40 -0.05
N TYR A 30 17.88 -5.32 -0.59
CA TYR A 30 17.84 -5.67 -2.00
C TYR A 30 16.47 -5.37 -2.59
N ASP A 31 16.44 -4.85 -3.82
CA ASP A 31 15.22 -4.66 -4.57
C ASP A 31 15.45 -4.76 -6.08
N VAL A 32 14.38 -4.93 -6.84
CA VAL A 32 14.46 -5.00 -8.31
C VAL A 32 14.40 -3.61 -8.96
N THR A 33 13.99 -2.58 -8.23
CA THR A 33 13.88 -1.20 -8.73
C THR A 33 14.73 -0.23 -7.92
N SER A 34 15.11 0.89 -8.52
CA SER A 34 15.85 1.95 -7.82
C SER A 34 14.95 2.87 -7.02
N SER A 35 13.68 2.99 -7.40
CA SER A 35 12.67 3.80 -6.71
C SER A 35 11.40 3.00 -6.45
N TYR A 36 10.70 3.35 -5.39
CA TYR A 36 9.43 2.72 -5.04
C TYR A 36 8.32 3.19 -6.00
N PHE A 37 7.68 2.24 -6.68
CA PHE A 37 6.43 2.44 -7.38
C PHE A 37 5.53 1.21 -7.22
N LYS A 38 4.35 1.38 -6.61
CA LYS A 38 3.29 0.36 -6.55
C LYS A 38 1.97 1.08 -6.33
N ALA A 39 0.92 0.66 -7.05
CA ALA A 39 -0.43 1.16 -6.84
C ALA A 39 -0.85 1.04 -5.36
N CYS A 40 -1.39 2.12 -4.79
CA CYS A 40 -1.89 2.18 -3.42
C CYS A 40 -2.87 3.34 -3.26
N GLY A 41 -3.85 3.21 -2.37
CA GLY A 41 -4.73 4.32 -1.99
C GLY A 41 -4.07 5.39 -1.12
N GLU A 42 -2.94 5.08 -0.48
CA GLU A 42 -2.17 5.98 0.41
C GLU A 42 -2.93 6.50 1.65
N ALA A 43 -4.18 6.08 1.82
CA ALA A 43 -4.96 6.27 3.03
C ALA A 43 -4.59 5.24 4.11
N ILE A 44 -4.39 5.72 5.32
CA ILE A 44 -4.20 4.91 6.54
C ILE A 44 -5.14 5.40 7.63
N THR A 45 -5.41 4.57 8.64
CA THR A 45 -6.11 5.04 9.84
C THR A 45 -5.16 5.85 10.73
N ASN A 46 -5.68 6.86 11.43
CA ASN A 46 -4.89 7.72 12.34
C ASN A 46 -4.47 7.03 13.66
N SER A 47 -4.61 5.71 13.75
CA SER A 47 -4.38 4.91 14.97
C SER A 47 -2.93 4.46 15.14
N TYR A 48 -2.01 4.94 14.31
CA TYR A 48 -0.60 4.54 14.32
C TYR A 48 0.30 5.62 13.75
N SER A 49 1.45 5.78 14.37
CA SER A 49 2.55 6.63 13.92
C SER A 49 3.84 5.81 13.95
N PRO A 50 4.60 5.74 12.84
CA PRO A 50 5.87 5.02 12.79
C PRO A 50 6.96 5.79 13.53
N LYS A 51 7.97 5.06 14.01
CA LYS A 51 9.20 5.63 14.61
C LYS A 51 9.96 6.55 13.65
N ILE A 52 9.92 6.27 12.34
CA ILE A 52 10.44 7.18 11.31
C ILE A 52 9.22 7.84 10.67
N PRO A 53 8.95 9.12 10.94
CA PRO A 53 7.70 9.76 10.56
C PRO A 53 7.55 9.87 9.04
N TRP A 54 6.34 9.61 8.55
CA TRP A 54 5.91 9.98 7.20
C TRP A 54 5.35 11.40 7.18
N LYS A 55 5.31 12.00 6.00
CA LYS A 55 4.61 13.26 5.78
C LYS A 55 3.11 13.00 5.58
N VAL A 56 2.27 13.67 6.36
CA VAL A 56 0.81 13.70 6.14
C VAL A 56 0.51 14.76 5.09
N ILE A 57 -0.20 14.35 4.03
CA ILE A 57 -0.67 15.20 2.94
C ILE A 57 -2.04 15.80 3.30
N ALA A 58 -2.92 14.99 3.90
CA ALA A 58 -4.27 15.40 4.27
C ALA A 58 -4.78 14.61 5.48
N GLU A 59 -5.60 15.26 6.30
CA GLU A 59 -6.31 14.67 7.44
C GLU A 59 -7.80 14.61 7.13
N VAL A 60 -8.36 13.41 6.99
CA VAL A 60 -9.72 13.25 6.44
C VAL A 60 -10.72 12.90 7.54
N HIS A 61 -11.75 13.73 7.63
CA HIS A 61 -12.85 13.64 8.59
C HIS A 61 -14.08 12.95 8.04
N ASP A 62 -14.28 13.03 6.72
CA ASP A 62 -15.52 12.60 6.09
C ASP A 62 -15.38 11.21 5.48
N PHE A 63 -16.43 10.41 5.66
CA PHE A 63 -16.55 9.09 5.08
C PHE A 63 -17.88 8.96 4.34
N SER A 64 -17.84 8.32 3.18
CA SER A 64 -19.03 7.94 2.43
C SER A 64 -18.92 6.49 1.97
N PHE A 65 -20.06 5.80 2.00
CA PHE A 65 -20.19 4.41 1.63
C PHE A 65 -21.37 4.28 0.67
N PHE A 66 -21.09 3.71 -0.49
CA PHE A 66 -22.03 3.57 -1.60
C PHE A 66 -22.20 2.10 -1.99
N VAL A 67 -23.38 1.76 -2.52
CA VAL A 67 -23.68 0.48 -3.14
C VAL A 67 -24.37 0.75 -4.47
N ASP A 68 -23.83 0.21 -5.56
CA ASP A 68 -24.38 0.37 -6.93
C ASP A 68 -24.63 1.84 -7.34
N GLY A 69 -23.78 2.75 -6.84
CA GLY A 69 -23.87 4.20 -7.08
C GLY A 69 -24.81 4.95 -6.13
N GLU A 70 -25.56 4.26 -5.27
CA GLU A 70 -26.43 4.89 -4.28
C GLU A 70 -25.68 5.16 -2.96
N LEU A 71 -25.87 6.34 -2.39
CA LEU A 71 -25.30 6.68 -1.09
C LEU A 71 -26.07 5.94 0.02
N ILE A 72 -25.41 4.98 0.66
CA ILE A 72 -26.00 4.21 1.75
C ILE A 72 -25.69 4.82 3.11
N TYR A 73 -24.48 5.36 3.29
CA TYR A 73 -24.07 5.97 4.54
C TYR A 73 -23.04 7.08 4.33
N SER A 74 -23.16 8.16 5.10
CA SER A 74 -22.11 9.16 5.21
C SER A 74 -22.04 9.72 6.63
N THR A 75 -20.82 10.08 7.05
CA THR A 75 -20.59 10.68 8.35
C THR A 75 -19.40 11.63 8.29
N SER A 76 -19.39 12.61 9.19
CA SER A 76 -18.25 13.47 9.48
C SER A 76 -17.80 13.23 10.91
N PHE A 77 -16.52 12.95 11.12
CA PHE A 77 -15.97 12.72 12.45
C PHE A 77 -15.37 14.00 13.03
N ARG A 78 -15.51 14.20 14.35
CA ARG A 78 -14.88 15.35 15.04
C ARG A 78 -13.36 15.38 14.89
N HIS A 79 -12.72 14.21 14.88
CA HIS A 79 -11.28 14.05 14.69
C HIS A 79 -11.04 13.24 13.42
N PRO A 80 -9.95 13.53 12.67
CA PRO A 80 -9.68 12.82 11.42
C PRO A 80 -9.51 11.33 11.71
N LYS A 81 -10.13 10.48 10.90
CA LYS A 81 -10.01 9.02 11.04
C LYS A 81 -9.03 8.43 10.05
N TRP A 82 -8.81 9.13 8.95
CA TRP A 82 -7.84 8.75 7.93
C TRP A 82 -6.80 9.84 7.74
N LEU A 83 -5.58 9.40 7.44
CA LEU A 83 -4.49 10.24 6.98
C LEU A 83 -4.14 9.80 5.56
N ILE A 84 -4.00 10.77 4.66
CA ILE A 84 -3.36 10.55 3.36
C ILE A 84 -1.90 10.89 3.55
N ILE A 85 -0.99 9.96 3.23
CA ILE A 85 0.45 10.13 3.47
C ILE A 85 1.25 10.16 2.17
N ASP A 86 2.40 10.85 2.20
CA ASP A 86 3.40 10.77 1.13
C ASP A 86 4.22 9.48 1.29
N LYS A 87 3.59 8.37 0.90
CA LYS A 87 4.16 7.04 1.04
C LYS A 87 5.40 6.86 0.18
N SER A 88 5.38 7.41 -1.04
CA SER A 88 6.50 7.27 -1.97
C SER A 88 7.75 7.96 -1.43
N ALA A 89 7.64 9.22 -0.99
CA ALA A 89 8.78 9.93 -0.41
C ALA A 89 9.30 9.23 0.85
N TRP A 90 8.40 8.77 1.72
CA TRP A 90 8.77 8.06 2.95
C TRP A 90 9.54 6.77 2.69
N ILE A 91 9.10 5.92 1.74
CA ILE A 91 9.82 4.69 1.42
C ILE A 91 11.16 5.00 0.77
N ASN A 92 11.20 5.96 -0.16
CA ASN A 92 12.41 6.30 -0.90
C ASN A 92 13.51 6.86 0.01
N SER A 93 13.17 7.64 1.04
CA SER A 93 14.16 8.13 2.02
C SER A 93 14.80 7.04 2.87
N MET A 94 14.22 5.84 2.90
CA MET A 94 14.70 4.69 3.68
C MET A 94 15.41 3.62 2.85
N ARG A 95 15.54 3.81 1.53
CA ARG A 95 16.10 2.81 0.60
C ARG A 95 17.18 3.36 -0.33
N GLU A 96 17.76 4.52 -0.02
CA GLU A 96 18.77 5.17 -0.85
C GLU A 96 20.00 4.28 -1.11
N ASP A 97 20.36 3.44 -0.14
CA ASP A 97 21.49 2.50 -0.22
C ASP A 97 21.08 1.07 -0.59
N ALA A 98 19.87 0.87 -1.13
CA ALA A 98 19.42 -0.44 -1.59
C ALA A 98 20.24 -0.92 -2.78
N ILE A 99 20.59 -2.21 -2.79
CA ILE A 99 21.24 -2.88 -3.91
C ILE A 99 20.16 -3.26 -4.93
N VAL A 100 20.27 -2.70 -6.13
CA VAL A 100 19.25 -2.80 -7.17
C VAL A 100 19.63 -3.82 -8.24
N GLY A 101 18.71 -4.71 -8.59
CA GLY A 101 18.84 -5.61 -9.75
C GLY A 101 19.84 -6.76 -9.57
N GLN A 102 20.46 -6.88 -8.39
CA GLN A 102 21.38 -7.96 -8.05
C GLN A 102 20.70 -8.99 -7.16
N ARG A 103 20.97 -10.27 -7.39
CA ARG A 103 20.51 -11.34 -6.50
C ARG A 103 21.44 -11.40 -5.28
N PRO A 104 20.89 -11.45 -4.04
CA PRO A 104 21.71 -11.55 -2.85
C PRO A 104 22.42 -12.91 -2.76
N ASN A 105 23.70 -12.90 -2.38
CA ASN A 105 24.40 -14.13 -2.01
C ASN A 105 23.97 -14.54 -0.59
N LEU A 106 23.01 -15.47 -0.48
CA LEU A 106 22.37 -15.82 0.79
C LEU A 106 23.33 -16.37 1.85
N ALA A 107 24.48 -16.93 1.43
CA ALA A 107 25.48 -17.50 2.34
C ALA A 107 26.23 -16.44 3.18
N GLU A 108 26.19 -15.16 2.76
CA GLU A 108 26.85 -14.05 3.48
C GLU A 108 26.06 -13.57 4.70
N PHE A 109 24.79 -13.96 4.80
CA PHE A 109 23.88 -13.45 5.82
C PHE A 109 23.64 -14.46 6.94
N GLY A 110 23.63 -13.96 8.18
CA GLY A 110 23.19 -14.76 9.34
C GLY A 110 21.68 -14.95 9.37
N LEU A 111 20.94 -14.01 8.78
CA LEU A 111 19.49 -14.01 8.66
C LEU A 111 19.11 -13.34 7.34
N VAL A 112 18.17 -13.93 6.61
CA VAL A 112 17.56 -13.33 5.43
C VAL A 112 16.08 -13.13 5.72
N VAL A 113 15.60 -11.90 5.58
CA VAL A 113 14.20 -11.52 5.74
C VAL A 113 13.57 -11.29 4.37
N ASP A 114 12.50 -12.03 4.10
CA ASP A 114 11.69 -11.87 2.89
C ASP A 114 10.56 -10.84 3.15
N ALA A 115 10.71 -9.70 2.48
CA ALA A 115 9.79 -8.56 2.49
C ALA A 115 9.26 -8.27 1.07
N THR A 116 9.26 -9.27 0.18
CA THR A 116 8.89 -9.14 -1.24
C THR A 116 7.39 -8.86 -1.47
N GLY A 117 6.60 -8.89 -0.41
CA GLY A 117 5.18 -8.54 -0.43
C GLY A 117 4.38 -9.53 -1.28
N PRO A 118 3.58 -9.07 -2.27
CA PRO A 118 2.77 -9.96 -3.09
C PRO A 118 3.58 -10.77 -4.11
N TYR A 119 4.85 -10.41 -4.30
CA TYR A 119 5.71 -11.00 -5.33
C TYR A 119 6.43 -12.27 -4.85
N SER A 120 6.11 -12.76 -3.65
CA SER A 120 6.52 -14.10 -3.20
C SER A 120 5.95 -15.22 -4.10
N GLY A 121 4.86 -14.94 -4.82
CA GLY A 121 4.29 -15.84 -5.82
C GLY A 121 3.69 -17.14 -5.26
N ASP A 122 3.45 -17.20 -3.94
CA ASP A 122 3.07 -18.41 -3.22
C ASP A 122 1.58 -18.50 -2.87
N ARG A 123 0.78 -17.54 -3.37
CA ARG A 123 -0.65 -17.41 -3.04
C ARG A 123 -1.42 -16.64 -4.10
N GLU A 124 -2.74 -16.77 -4.01
CA GLU A 124 -3.68 -16.05 -4.87
C GLU A 124 -3.58 -14.54 -4.67
N VAL A 125 -3.80 -13.79 -5.74
CA VAL A 125 -3.76 -12.34 -5.76
C VAL A 125 -5.02 -11.77 -6.39
N VAL A 126 -5.49 -10.67 -5.80
CA VAL A 126 -6.44 -9.74 -6.42
C VAL A 126 -5.62 -8.67 -7.12
N TYR A 127 -5.91 -8.42 -8.39
CA TYR A 127 -5.31 -7.30 -9.11
C TYR A 127 -6.10 -6.04 -8.82
N ALA A 128 -5.43 -5.03 -8.27
CA ALA A 128 -6.00 -3.71 -8.05
C ALA A 128 -5.40 -2.71 -9.03
N ALA A 129 -6.21 -1.81 -9.57
CA ALA A 129 -5.76 -0.67 -10.35
C ALA A 129 -6.12 0.64 -9.66
N ARG A 130 -5.27 1.64 -9.87
CA ARG A 130 -5.36 2.96 -9.25
C ARG A 130 -5.03 4.04 -10.28
N ALA A 131 -5.91 5.03 -10.39
CA ALA A 131 -5.74 6.23 -11.17
C ALA A 131 -5.49 7.44 -10.26
N LEU A 132 -4.56 8.33 -10.64
CA LEU A 132 -4.54 9.70 -10.12
C LEU A 132 -5.37 10.52 -11.09
N VAL A 133 -6.35 11.25 -10.57
CA VAL A 133 -7.39 11.90 -11.35
C VAL A 133 -7.44 13.37 -10.98
N ARG A 134 -7.46 14.25 -11.99
CA ARG A 134 -7.80 15.67 -11.82
C ARG A 134 -9.31 15.80 -12.01
N SER A 135 -9.96 16.46 -11.07
CA SER A 135 -11.40 16.71 -11.09
C SER A 135 -11.65 18.17 -10.75
N GLU A 136 -12.72 18.75 -11.29
CA GLU A 136 -13.17 20.09 -10.90
C GLU A 136 -13.63 20.08 -9.44
N GLU A 137 -14.32 19.00 -9.03
CA GLU A 137 -14.66 18.71 -7.64
C GLU A 137 -13.72 17.63 -7.08
N ALA A 138 -12.92 17.99 -6.08
CA ALA A 138 -12.03 17.08 -5.36
C ALA A 138 -12.51 16.94 -3.91
N PRO A 139 -13.52 16.09 -3.63
CA PRO A 139 -14.12 16.02 -2.31
C PRO A 139 -13.10 15.52 -1.29
N HIS A 140 -13.00 16.23 -0.16
CA HIS A 140 -12.06 15.92 0.91
C HIS A 140 -12.62 14.83 1.85
N ARG A 141 -12.90 13.65 1.29
CA ARG A 141 -13.52 12.51 1.98
C ARG A 141 -12.94 11.17 1.52
N VAL A 142 -12.98 10.18 2.40
CA VAL A 142 -12.71 8.78 2.04
C VAL A 142 -14.02 8.16 1.58
N SER A 143 -14.10 7.73 0.32
CA SER A 143 -15.29 7.04 -0.20
C SER A 143 -14.97 5.61 -0.62
N LEU A 144 -15.85 4.69 -0.26
CA LEU A 144 -15.86 3.31 -0.73
C LEU A 144 -17.17 3.04 -1.46
N GLU A 145 -17.10 2.42 -2.64
CA GLU A 145 -18.28 2.03 -3.42
C GLU A 145 -18.22 0.55 -3.76
N PHE A 146 -19.25 -0.18 -3.38
CA PHE A 146 -19.40 -1.60 -3.63
C PHE A 146 -20.31 -1.83 -4.84
N ASP A 147 -19.92 -2.76 -5.69
CA ASP A 147 -20.77 -3.29 -6.75
C ASP A 147 -21.38 -4.59 -6.20
N SER A 148 -22.70 -4.68 -6.08
CA SER A 148 -23.38 -5.82 -5.46
C SER A 148 -23.13 -7.15 -6.17
N ARG A 149 -22.55 -7.12 -7.38
CA ARG A 149 -22.23 -8.29 -8.20
C ARG A 149 -20.77 -8.75 -8.08
N LEU A 150 -19.92 -8.01 -7.38
CA LEU A 150 -18.48 -8.27 -7.29
C LEU A 150 -17.98 -8.28 -5.83
N THR A 151 -16.95 -9.08 -5.55
CA THR A 151 -16.32 -9.14 -4.23
C THR A 151 -15.13 -8.20 -4.19
N GLY A 152 -15.33 -7.01 -3.66
CA GLY A 152 -14.33 -5.95 -3.58
C GLY A 152 -14.98 -4.57 -3.58
N PHE A 153 -14.24 -3.53 -3.93
CA PHE A 153 -14.78 -2.17 -3.98
C PHE A 153 -13.98 -1.24 -4.89
N TYR A 154 -14.63 -0.18 -5.32
CA TYR A 154 -13.99 1.03 -5.77
C TYR A 154 -13.66 1.93 -4.57
N TRP A 155 -12.64 2.77 -4.71
CA TRP A 155 -12.35 3.81 -3.74
C TRP A 155 -12.14 5.17 -4.42
N ILE A 156 -12.44 6.24 -3.68
CA ILE A 156 -12.10 7.62 -4.03
C ILE A 156 -11.54 8.27 -2.77
N PHE A 157 -10.23 8.51 -2.76
CA PHE A 157 -9.53 9.18 -1.67
C PHE A 157 -8.93 10.51 -2.13
N PRO A 158 -8.79 11.51 -1.25
CA PRO A 158 -8.04 12.70 -1.55
C PRO A 158 -6.57 12.35 -1.79
N SER A 159 -5.89 13.15 -2.60
CA SER A 159 -4.47 13.02 -2.92
C SER A 159 -3.81 14.40 -2.97
N ALA A 160 -2.49 14.44 -3.07
CA ALA A 160 -1.73 15.68 -3.17
C ALA A 160 -2.21 16.57 -4.34
N ASN A 161 -2.01 17.89 -4.19
CA ASN A 161 -2.25 18.90 -5.23
C ASN A 161 -3.70 18.91 -5.76
N GLY A 162 -4.68 18.66 -4.89
CA GLY A 162 -6.10 18.66 -5.25
C GLY A 162 -6.50 17.52 -6.18
N MET A 163 -5.69 16.46 -6.28
CA MET A 163 -6.02 15.28 -7.08
C MET A 163 -6.84 14.27 -6.27
N LEU A 164 -7.48 13.35 -6.98
CA LEU A 164 -8.14 12.18 -6.41
C LEU A 164 -7.33 10.91 -6.71
N ASN A 165 -7.20 10.06 -5.70
CA ASN A 165 -6.72 8.69 -5.83
C ASN A 165 -7.96 7.78 -5.95
N ILE A 166 -8.26 7.39 -7.18
CA ILE A 166 -9.42 6.54 -7.50
C ILE A 166 -8.92 5.14 -7.85
N GLY A 167 -9.54 4.09 -7.35
CA GLY A 167 -9.15 2.75 -7.75
C GLY A 167 -10.25 1.71 -7.67
N ALA A 168 -9.89 0.50 -8.09
CA ALA A 168 -10.76 -0.65 -8.21
C ALA A 168 -9.97 -1.94 -7.90
N GLY A 169 -10.55 -2.84 -7.13
CA GLY A 169 -10.02 -4.18 -6.91
C GLY A 169 -11.13 -5.15 -6.53
N PHE A 170 -11.25 -6.24 -7.30
CA PHE A 170 -12.31 -7.24 -7.16
C PHE A 170 -11.74 -8.64 -7.37
N MET A 171 -12.17 -9.61 -6.56
CA MET A 171 -11.64 -10.98 -6.59
C MET A 171 -11.87 -11.69 -7.93
N GLU A 172 -13.02 -11.42 -8.56
CA GLU A 172 -13.45 -12.05 -9.81
C GLU A 172 -12.80 -11.42 -11.05
N VAL A 173 -12.13 -10.27 -10.89
CA VAL A 173 -11.68 -9.43 -12.02
C VAL A 173 -10.17 -9.52 -12.19
N LYS A 174 -9.75 -10.23 -13.24
CA LYS A 174 -8.31 -10.35 -13.58
C LYS A 174 -7.69 -9.05 -14.11
N ASP A 175 -8.44 -8.29 -14.88
CA ASP A 175 -8.03 -6.97 -15.38
C ASP A 175 -9.00 -5.89 -14.87
N PRO A 176 -8.65 -5.15 -13.80
CA PRO A 176 -9.50 -4.09 -13.25
C PRO A 176 -9.45 -2.78 -14.08
N LEU A 177 -8.59 -2.67 -15.10
CA LEU A 177 -8.41 -1.41 -15.84
C LEU A 177 -9.67 -0.93 -16.56
N PRO A 178 -10.46 -1.78 -17.27
CA PRO A 178 -11.68 -1.33 -17.92
C PRO A 178 -12.72 -0.82 -16.90
N LEU A 179 -12.86 -1.50 -15.77
CA LEU A 179 -13.76 -1.07 -14.69
C LEU A 179 -13.34 0.28 -14.11
N LEU A 180 -12.05 0.43 -13.78
CA LEU A 180 -11.51 1.69 -13.26
C LEU A 180 -11.72 2.85 -14.24
N ARG A 181 -11.43 2.66 -15.53
CA ARG A 181 -11.60 3.72 -16.54
C ARG A 181 -13.06 4.15 -16.67
N ASN A 182 -13.98 3.19 -16.69
CA ASN A 182 -15.40 3.47 -16.73
C ASN A 182 -15.87 4.20 -15.47
N TYR A 183 -15.39 3.78 -14.30
CA TYR A 183 -15.70 4.42 -13.03
C TYR A 183 -15.19 5.88 -12.99
N VAL A 184 -13.93 6.13 -13.34
CA VAL A 184 -13.37 7.50 -13.41
C VAL A 184 -14.14 8.38 -14.41
N LYS A 185 -14.55 7.82 -15.56
CA LYS A 185 -15.35 8.55 -16.55
C LYS A 185 -16.70 8.99 -15.98
N LYS A 186 -17.37 8.13 -15.20
CA LYS A 186 -18.63 8.47 -14.52
C LYS A 186 -18.46 9.60 -13.50
N GLN A 187 -17.31 9.66 -12.83
CA GLN A 187 -16.96 10.73 -11.89
C GLN A 187 -16.53 12.04 -12.57
N GLY A 188 -16.54 12.13 -13.92
CA GLY A 188 -16.17 13.34 -14.66
C GLY A 188 -14.68 13.71 -14.62
N GLY A 189 -13.81 12.84 -14.09
CA GLY A 189 -12.41 13.14 -13.86
C GLY A 189 -11.49 12.87 -15.06
N LYS A 190 -10.40 13.64 -15.18
CA LYS A 190 -9.31 13.43 -16.15
C LYS A 190 -8.17 12.64 -15.52
N ILE A 191 -7.89 11.46 -16.07
CA ILE A 191 -6.81 10.59 -15.62
C ILE A 191 -5.45 11.23 -15.91
N ALA A 192 -4.62 11.37 -14.88
CA ALA A 192 -3.23 11.81 -14.97
C ALA A 192 -2.24 10.65 -14.99
N SER A 193 -2.49 9.58 -14.23
CA SER A 193 -1.68 8.37 -14.24
C SER A 193 -2.50 7.16 -13.83
N ILE A 194 -2.09 5.97 -14.26
CA ILE A 194 -2.66 4.69 -13.84
C ILE A 194 -1.53 3.77 -13.42
N LEU A 195 -1.70 3.04 -12.32
CA LEU A 195 -0.83 1.95 -11.90
C LEU A 195 -1.69 0.74 -11.50
N GLY A 196 -1.20 -0.46 -11.81
CA GLY A 196 -1.74 -1.72 -11.29
C GLY A 196 -0.80 -2.31 -10.24
N ALA A 197 -1.35 -3.08 -9.30
CA ALA A 197 -0.56 -3.92 -8.42
C ALA A 197 -1.36 -5.13 -7.92
N PRO A 198 -0.71 -6.28 -7.73
CA PRO A 198 -1.32 -7.40 -7.03
C PRO A 198 -1.42 -7.12 -5.52
N ILE A 199 -2.46 -7.66 -4.91
CA ILE A 199 -2.70 -7.74 -3.48
C ILE A 199 -2.98 -9.21 -3.16
N THR A 200 -2.19 -9.79 -2.28
CA THR A 200 -2.34 -11.20 -1.93
C THR A 200 -3.54 -11.46 -1.03
N VAL A 201 -4.26 -12.53 -1.33
CA VAL A 201 -5.40 -13.03 -0.58
C VAL A 201 -5.15 -14.48 -0.13
N GLY A 202 -5.87 -14.93 0.89
CA GLY A 202 -5.76 -16.29 1.43
C GLY A 202 -4.66 -16.51 2.48
N PRO A 203 -4.43 -17.75 2.94
CA PRO A 203 -3.47 -18.04 4.00
C PRO A 203 -2.03 -18.16 3.48
N VAL A 204 -1.05 -17.77 4.29
CA VAL A 204 0.38 -18.01 4.03
C VAL A 204 0.82 -19.32 4.67
N LYS A 205 1.41 -20.22 3.87
CA LYS A 205 1.92 -21.53 4.32
C LYS A 205 3.21 -21.40 5.14
N VAL A 206 4.16 -20.57 4.68
CA VAL A 206 5.46 -20.38 5.33
C VAL A 206 5.53 -18.96 5.88
N LYS A 207 5.57 -18.83 7.22
CA LYS A 207 5.66 -17.52 7.89
C LYS A 207 7.08 -17.17 8.33
N ALA A 208 7.93 -18.17 8.59
CA ALA A 208 9.26 -17.96 9.11
C ALA A 208 10.07 -17.01 8.22
N LYS A 209 10.77 -16.06 8.84
CA LYS A 209 11.64 -15.08 8.16
C LYS A 209 10.94 -14.19 7.12
N ARG A 210 9.62 -14.07 7.18
CA ARG A 210 8.83 -13.18 6.34
C ARG A 210 8.16 -12.10 7.15
N ILE A 211 7.98 -10.92 6.54
CA ILE A 211 7.24 -9.79 7.12
C ILE A 211 6.16 -9.27 6.16
N ARG A 212 5.22 -8.47 6.69
CA ARG A 212 4.09 -7.90 5.94
C ARG A 212 3.34 -8.93 5.08
N GLU A 213 3.17 -8.62 3.80
CA GLU A 213 2.27 -9.28 2.86
C GLU A 213 2.84 -10.65 2.47
N ALA A 214 4.16 -10.80 2.45
CA ALA A 214 4.85 -12.08 2.34
C ALA A 214 4.55 -12.99 3.54
N ARG A 215 4.30 -12.43 4.74
CA ARG A 215 3.87 -13.16 5.94
C ARG A 215 2.34 -13.32 6.06
N GLY A 216 1.57 -12.76 5.12
CA GLY A 216 0.11 -12.79 5.16
C GLY A 216 -0.53 -11.67 6.00
N LEU A 217 0.23 -10.61 6.29
CA LEU A 217 -0.24 -9.47 7.07
C LEU A 217 -0.74 -8.36 6.13
N VAL A 218 -2.02 -8.45 5.78
CA VAL A 218 -2.81 -7.41 5.10
C VAL A 218 -4.16 -7.35 5.81
N TYR A 219 -4.73 -6.16 6.04
CA TYR A 219 -6.09 -6.07 6.56
C TYR A 219 -7.08 -6.55 5.49
N PRO A 220 -7.81 -7.66 5.72
CA PRO A 220 -8.57 -8.34 4.65
C PRO A 220 -9.78 -7.55 4.18
N ILE A 221 -10.41 -6.75 5.05
CA ILE A 221 -11.64 -6.00 4.71
C ILE A 221 -11.32 -4.71 3.94
N ALA A 222 -10.33 -3.93 4.40
CA ALA A 222 -10.02 -2.63 3.82
C ALA A 222 -8.87 -2.66 2.79
N GLY A 223 -8.17 -3.79 2.64
CA GLY A 223 -6.95 -3.90 1.83
C GLY A 223 -5.78 -3.05 2.34
N GLU A 224 -5.86 -2.51 3.56
CA GLU A 224 -4.84 -1.64 4.14
C GLU A 224 -3.61 -2.48 4.53
N GLY A 225 -2.45 -2.11 3.97
CA GLY A 225 -1.22 -2.86 4.16
C GLY A 225 -0.02 -2.00 4.50
N ILE A 226 -0.18 -0.71 4.82
CA ILE A 226 0.94 0.18 5.17
C ILE A 226 1.26 0.04 6.65
N ARG A 227 0.26 0.16 7.52
CA ARG A 227 0.40 0.04 8.97
C ARG A 227 0.77 -1.38 9.41
N PRO A 228 0.14 -2.47 8.91
CA PRO A 228 0.63 -3.83 9.16
C PRO A 228 2.08 -4.04 8.75
N ALA A 229 2.53 -3.38 7.68
CA ALA A 229 3.91 -3.48 7.23
C ALA A 229 4.87 -2.88 8.24
N ALA A 230 4.57 -1.65 8.65
CA ALA A 230 5.41 -0.90 9.54
C ALA A 230 5.48 -1.57 10.92
N LEU A 231 4.32 -1.99 11.46
CA LEU A 231 4.24 -2.78 12.69
C LEU A 231 5.01 -4.11 12.59
N SER A 232 4.87 -4.84 11.47
CA SER A 232 5.60 -6.10 11.31
C SER A 232 7.11 -5.93 11.23
N ALA A 233 7.59 -4.79 10.72
CA ALA A 233 9.00 -4.45 10.68
C ALA A 233 9.53 -4.00 12.05
N GLU A 234 8.71 -3.33 12.87
CA GLU A 234 9.10 -2.97 14.24
C GLU A 234 9.22 -4.17 15.19
N ILE A 235 8.48 -5.25 14.91
CA ILE A 235 8.48 -6.49 15.72
C ILE A 235 9.58 -7.47 15.28
N ALA A 236 9.99 -7.41 14.01
CA ALA A 236 10.93 -8.36 13.39
C ALA A 236 12.38 -8.13 13.85
#